data_AF-A0A7V9APZ3-F1
#
_entry.id   AF-A0A7V9APZ3-F1
#
_cell.length_a   1.000
_cell.length_b   1.000
_cell.length_c   1.000
_cell.angle_alpha   90.00
_cell.angle_beta   90.00
_cell.angle_gamma   90.00
#
_symmetry.space_group_name_H-M   'P 1'
#
loop_
_entity.id
_entity.type
_entity.pdbx_description
1 polymer ?
#
loop_
_entity_poly.entity_id
_entity_poly.type
_entity_poly.pdbx_seq_one_letter_code
_entity_poly.pdbx_strand_id
1 'polypeptide(L)'
;MGPTKAIVNENALYVAASGKLIQAGFASRRDIDDYVNHHYLALPVVDNQGRPWVLDGKPVYCLRGVQYETLDDQKVHLARCPDCGGMGIRSDELSVETDVIRCTSCGHEFDARLEMMET
;
A
#
# COMPACT_ATOMS: atom_id res chain seq x y z
N MET A 1 -8.08 2.39 17.39
CA MET A 1 -6.89 3.17 17.00
C MET A 1 -5.98 2.22 16.23
N GLY A 2 -5.75 2.47 14.94
CA GLY A 2 -4.92 1.63 14.08
C GLY A 2 -3.42 1.86 14.33
N PRO A 3 -2.53 1.11 13.66
CA PRO A 3 -1.09 1.34 13.74
C PRO A 3 -0.73 2.73 13.21
N THR A 4 0.39 3.27 13.69
CA THR A 4 0.86 4.56 13.20
C THR A 4 1.35 4.40 11.76
N LYS A 5 0.72 5.12 10.84
CA LYS A 5 1.14 5.17 9.44
C LYS A 5 2.46 5.92 9.34
N ALA A 6 3.47 5.22 8.85
CA ALA A 6 4.81 5.74 8.69
C ALA A 6 5.16 5.90 7.21
N ILE A 7 6.21 6.66 6.93
CA ILE A 7 6.89 6.71 5.64
C ILE A 7 8.37 6.47 5.86
N VAL A 8 8.99 5.81 4.88
CA VAL A 8 10.45 5.65 4.85
C VAL A 8 11.02 6.78 4.03
N ASN A 9 12.00 7.47 4.60
CA ASN A 9 12.84 8.40 3.85
C ASN A 9 14.30 8.06 4.18
N GLU A 10 15.06 7.72 3.14
CA GLU A 10 16.44 7.23 3.26
C GLU A 10 16.55 6.09 4.30
N ASN A 11 17.30 6.33 5.38
CA ASN A 11 17.58 5.39 6.45
C ASN A 11 16.78 5.73 7.73
N ALA A 12 15.59 6.31 7.58
CA ALA A 12 14.75 6.78 8.68
C ALA A 12 13.25 6.57 8.44
N LEU A 13 12.51 6.51 9.55
CA LEU A 13 11.06 6.39 9.63
C LEU A 13 10.46 7.66 10.20
N TYR A 14 9.38 8.13 9.58
CA TYR A 14 8.64 9.32 9.98
C TYR A 14 7.15 9.01 10.07
N VAL A 15 6.43 9.68 10.98
CA VAL A 15 4.97 9.66 11.01
C VAL A 15 4.46 10.33 9.75
N ALA A 16 3.67 9.61 8.95
CA ALA A 16 3.22 10.07 7.63
C ALA A 16 2.37 11.35 7.70
N ALA A 17 1.55 11.49 8.75
CA ALA A 17 0.65 12.65 8.93
C ALA A 17 1.36 13.93 9.36
N SER A 18 2.43 13.83 10.15
CA SER A 18 3.07 14.99 10.78
C SER A 18 4.52 15.21 10.34
N GLY A 19 5.13 14.25 9.65
CA GLY A 19 6.56 14.27 9.36
C GLY A 19 7.44 14.12 10.61
N LYS A 20 6.87 13.78 11.77
CA LYS A 20 7.65 13.61 13.01
C LYS A 20 8.55 12.39 12.87
N LEU A 21 9.84 12.55 13.18
CA LEU A 21 10.78 11.44 13.21
C LEU A 21 10.34 10.39 14.25
N ILE A 22 10.29 9.14 13.81
CA ILE A 22 10.05 7.96 14.66
C ILE A 22 11.39 7.37 15.08
N GLN A 23 12.22 7.02 14.08
CA GLN A 23 13.53 6.43 14.28
C GLN A 23 14.42 6.69 13.05
N ALA A 24 15.71 6.87 13.26
CA ALA A 24 16.70 7.05 12.18
C ALA A 24 17.90 6.12 12.36
N GLY A 25 18.77 6.08 11.35
CA GLY A 25 20.04 5.35 11.42
C GLY A 25 19.91 3.86 11.12
N PHE A 26 18.87 3.45 10.39
CA PHE A 26 18.74 2.07 9.94
C PHE A 26 19.87 1.73 8.95
N ALA A 27 20.53 0.58 9.12
CA ALA A 27 21.61 0.18 8.23
C ALA A 27 21.08 -0.30 6.86
N SER A 28 19.86 -0.84 6.84
CA SER A 28 19.26 -1.39 5.64
C SER A 28 17.73 -1.30 5.66
N ARG A 29 17.11 -1.53 4.50
CA ARG A 29 15.65 -1.67 4.40
C ARG A 29 15.12 -2.82 5.25
N ARG A 30 15.88 -3.90 5.38
CA ARG A 30 15.52 -5.06 6.20
C ARG A 30 15.40 -4.68 7.68
N ASP A 31 16.27 -3.81 8.19
CA ASP A 31 16.19 -3.32 9.58
C ASP A 31 14.94 -2.45 9.79
N ILE A 32 14.52 -1.70 8.76
CA ILE A 32 13.27 -0.93 8.79
C ILE A 32 12.07 -1.87 8.85
N ASP A 33 12.00 -2.88 7.99
CA ASP A 33 10.92 -3.85 7.97
C ASP A 33 10.87 -4.65 9.29
N ASP A 34 12.01 -5.06 9.85
CA ASP A 34 12.09 -5.71 11.16
C ASP A 34 11.57 -4.80 12.28
N TYR A 35 12.02 -3.53 12.31
CA TYR A 35 11.54 -2.55 13.28
C TYR A 35 10.03 -2.36 13.18
N VAL A 36 9.49 -2.20 11.97
CA VAL A 36 8.05 -2.05 11.76
C VAL A 36 7.27 -3.28 12.21
N ASN A 37 7.76 -4.51 11.98
CA ASN A 37 7.09 -5.72 12.42
C ASN A 37 7.02 -5.86 13.96
N HIS A 38 7.99 -5.28 14.67
CA HIS A 38 8.03 -5.29 16.14
C HIS A 38 7.35 -4.08 16.79
N HIS A 39 6.93 -3.08 16.01
CA HIS A 39 6.28 -1.87 16.50
C HIS A 39 4.89 -1.74 15.89
N TYR A 40 3.97 -1.02 16.54
CA TYR A 40 2.61 -0.85 16.01
C TYR A 40 2.59 0.21 14.87
N LEU A 41 3.29 -0.08 13.78
CA LEU A 41 3.53 0.78 12.63
C LEU A 41 3.01 0.12 11.34
N ALA A 42 2.63 0.95 10.36
CA ALA A 42 2.28 0.50 9.01
C ALA A 42 3.10 1.27 7.96
N LEU A 43 3.68 0.55 7.01
CA LEU A 43 4.38 1.13 5.86
C LEU A 43 3.46 1.23 4.64
N PRO A 44 3.76 2.12 3.68
CA PRO A 44 3.07 2.15 2.41
C PRO A 44 3.20 0.82 1.69
N VAL A 45 2.15 0.40 1.01
CA VAL A 45 2.18 -0.75 0.09
C VAL A 45 3.16 -0.43 -1.03
N VAL A 46 3.96 -1.42 -1.43
CA VAL A 46 4.91 -1.30 -2.54
C VAL A 46 4.59 -2.28 -3.65
N ASP A 47 4.96 -1.92 -4.88
CA ASP A 47 4.98 -2.82 -6.02
C ASP A 47 6.17 -3.79 -5.96
N ASN A 48 6.27 -4.71 -6.93
CA ASN A 48 7.34 -5.70 -6.95
C ASN A 48 8.75 -5.10 -7.16
N GLN A 49 8.83 -3.82 -7.55
CA GLN A 49 10.07 -3.05 -7.67
C GLN A 49 10.37 -2.22 -6.41
N GLY A 50 9.55 -2.33 -5.36
CA GLY A 50 9.70 -1.59 -4.12
C GLY A 50 9.19 -0.14 -4.19
N ARG A 51 8.48 0.25 -5.26
CA ARG A 51 7.95 1.61 -5.42
C ARG A 51 6.62 1.72 -4.64
N PRO A 52 6.44 2.77 -3.81
CA PRO A 52 5.23 2.92 -3.03
C PRO A 52 4.02 3.19 -3.93
N TRP A 53 2.88 2.63 -3.54
CA TRP A 53 1.59 2.97 -4.13
C TRP A 53 1.19 4.39 -3.74
N VAL A 54 0.79 5.16 -4.74
CA VAL A 54 0.38 6.55 -4.58
C VAL A 54 -0.98 6.74 -5.22
N LEU A 55 -1.96 7.19 -4.43
CA LEU A 55 -3.29 7.56 -4.86
C LEU A 55 -3.51 9.04 -4.53
N ASP A 56 -3.86 9.85 -5.54
CA ASP A 56 -4.02 11.31 -5.41
C ASP A 56 -2.82 12.00 -4.73
N GLY A 57 -1.60 11.54 -5.04
CA GLY A 57 -0.37 12.07 -4.47
C GLY A 57 -0.07 11.62 -3.03
N LYS A 58 -0.93 10.78 -2.42
CA LYS A 58 -0.76 10.27 -1.05
C LYS A 58 -0.41 8.78 -1.04
N PRO A 59 0.39 8.31 -0.07
CA PRO A 59 0.70 6.89 0.07
C PRO A 59 -0.53 6.06 0.47
N VAL A 60 -0.59 4.84 -0.04
CA VAL A 60 -1.62 3.84 0.31
C VAL A 60 -1.05 2.84 1.31
N TYR A 61 -1.84 2.46 2.32
CA TYR A 61 -1.50 1.49 3.35
C TYR A 61 -2.41 0.27 3.22
N CYS A 62 -1.95 -0.89 3.70
CA CYS A 62 -2.78 -2.08 3.84
C CYS A 62 -2.76 -2.54 5.29
N LEU A 63 -3.89 -2.35 6.00
CA LEU A 63 -3.98 -2.81 7.37
C LEU A 63 -4.45 -4.27 7.39
N ARG A 64 -3.68 -5.11 8.09
CA ARG A 64 -3.95 -6.55 8.29
C ARG A 64 -4.13 -7.35 7.00
N GLY A 65 -3.54 -6.90 5.89
CA GLY A 65 -3.55 -7.64 4.62
C GLY A 65 -4.91 -7.73 3.92
N VAL A 66 -5.96 -7.11 4.47
CA VAL A 66 -7.33 -7.29 3.98
C VAL A 66 -7.92 -6.04 3.35
N GLN A 67 -7.41 -4.85 3.69
CA GLN A 67 -8.05 -3.60 3.28
C GLN A 67 -7.03 -2.50 3.02
N TYR A 68 -7.11 -1.92 1.83
CA TYR A 68 -6.34 -0.74 1.46
C TYR A 68 -7.01 0.53 1.98
N GLU A 69 -6.18 1.45 2.44
CA GLU A 69 -6.63 2.71 3.01
C GLU A 69 -5.64 3.86 2.81
N THR A 70 -6.16 5.08 2.81
CA THR A 70 -5.37 6.30 2.76
C THR A 70 -4.79 6.64 4.13
N LEU A 71 -3.94 7.67 4.18
CA LEU A 71 -3.41 8.22 5.42
C LEU A 71 -4.50 8.59 6.44
N ASP A 72 -5.64 9.08 5.96
CA ASP A 72 -6.78 9.56 6.74
C ASP A 72 -7.79 8.43 7.10
N ASP A 73 -7.33 7.17 7.05
CA ASP A 73 -8.11 5.95 7.34
C ASP A 73 -9.33 5.74 6.41
N GLN A 74 -9.35 6.39 5.25
CA GLN A 74 -10.40 6.19 4.25
C GLN A 74 -10.14 4.90 3.47
N LYS A 75 -11.14 4.02 3.43
CA LYS A 75 -11.10 2.80 2.62
C LYS A 75 -11.07 3.16 1.15
N VAL A 76 -10.22 2.48 0.39
CA VAL A 76 -10.11 2.67 -1.07
C VAL A 76 -10.24 1.34 -1.78
N HIS A 77 -10.99 1.36 -2.90
CA HIS A 77 -11.25 0.17 -3.70
C HIS A 77 -10.11 -0.02 -4.70
N LEU A 78 -9.04 -0.66 -4.24
CA LEU A 78 -7.84 -0.94 -5.02
C LEU A 78 -7.62 -2.45 -5.15
N ALA A 79 -6.94 -2.87 -6.21
CA ALA A 79 -6.51 -4.24 -6.42
C ALA A 79 -5.01 -4.30 -6.74
N ARG A 80 -4.34 -5.37 -6.34
CA ARG A 80 -2.92 -5.59 -6.66
C ARG A 80 -2.84 -6.18 -8.06
N CYS A 81 -1.99 -5.58 -8.90
CA CYS A 81 -1.73 -6.13 -10.21
C CYS A 81 -0.90 -7.42 -10.08
N PRO A 82 -1.33 -8.55 -10.66
CA PRO A 82 -0.62 -9.82 -10.53
C PRO A 82 0.77 -9.78 -11.20
N ASP A 83 0.93 -9.02 -12.29
CA ASP A 83 2.18 -8.96 -13.04
C ASP A 83 3.26 -8.12 -12.35
N CYS A 84 2.92 -6.90 -11.91
CA CYS A 84 3.91 -5.95 -11.41
C CYS A 84 3.78 -5.63 -9.91
N GLY A 85 2.75 -6.13 -9.25
CA GLY A 85 2.42 -5.75 -7.86
C GLY A 85 1.95 -4.30 -7.71
N GLY A 86 1.77 -3.58 -8.81
CA GLY A 86 1.28 -2.20 -8.84
C GLY A 86 -0.21 -2.09 -8.53
N MET A 87 -0.71 -0.86 -8.53
CA MET A 87 -2.08 -0.55 -8.13
C MET A 87 -3.04 -0.51 -9.33
N GLY A 88 -4.16 -1.21 -9.23
CA GLY A 88 -5.33 -1.00 -10.07
C GLY A 88 -6.45 -0.30 -9.28
N ILE A 89 -7.10 0.69 -9.89
CA ILE A 89 -8.18 1.48 -9.25
C ILE A 89 -9.52 0.92 -9.73
N ARG A 90 -10.41 0.55 -8.79
CA ARG A 90 -11.81 0.20 -9.12
C ARG A 90 -12.62 1.48 -9.26
N SER A 91 -13.24 1.68 -10.42
CA SER A 91 -14.30 2.68 -10.55
C SER A 91 -15.54 2.13 -9.84
N ASP A 92 -16.18 2.96 -9.01
CA ASP A 92 -17.32 2.61 -8.15
C ASP A 92 -18.61 2.24 -8.93
N GLU A 93 -18.55 2.23 -10.27
CA GLU A 93 -19.67 1.81 -11.10
C GLU A 93 -19.67 0.28 -11.19
N LEU A 94 -20.34 -0.34 -10.21
CA LEU A 94 -20.74 -1.75 -10.18
C LEU A 94 -21.67 -2.09 -11.36
N SER A 95 -21.20 -1.97 -12.60
CA SER A 95 -21.83 -2.62 -13.74
C SER A 95 -21.31 -4.05 -13.78
N VAL A 96 -22.16 -4.95 -13.28
CA VAL A 96 -22.04 -6.41 -13.08
C VAL A 96 -21.51 -7.26 -14.25
N GLU A 97 -20.98 -6.68 -15.32
CA GLU A 97 -20.67 -7.42 -16.54
C GLU A 97 -19.16 -7.57 -16.82
N THR A 98 -18.28 -6.70 -16.32
CA THR A 98 -16.81 -6.89 -16.41
C THR A 98 -16.04 -6.08 -15.34
N ASP A 99 -15.63 -6.68 -14.22
CA ASP A 99 -14.71 -6.07 -13.23
C ASP A 99 -13.24 -6.10 -13.72
N VAL A 100 -13.03 -5.69 -14.98
CA VAL A 100 -11.69 -5.56 -15.58
C VAL A 100 -11.09 -4.26 -15.06
N ILE A 101 -10.06 -4.39 -14.23
CA ILE A 101 -9.28 -3.27 -13.73
C ILE A 101 -8.02 -3.13 -14.56
N ARG A 102 -7.65 -1.88 -14.85
CA ARG A 102 -6.36 -1.57 -15.45
C ARG A 102 -5.35 -1.12 -14.40
N CYS A 103 -4.16 -1.73 -14.42
CA CYS A 103 -3.05 -1.30 -13.57
C CYS A 103 -2.57 0.10 -13.98
N THR A 104 -2.42 0.99 -13.01
CA THR A 104 -1.90 2.36 -13.19
C THR A 104 -0.41 2.39 -13.53
N SER A 105 0.34 1.33 -13.18
CA SER A 105 1.79 1.25 -13.42
C SER A 105 2.16 0.61 -14.76
N CYS A 106 1.60 -0.56 -15.09
CA CYS A 106 1.97 -1.31 -16.31
C CYS A 106 0.87 -1.33 -17.38
N GLY A 107 -0.33 -0.84 -17.08
CA GLY A 107 -1.45 -0.86 -18.02
C GLY A 107 -2.09 -2.23 -18.25
N HIS A 108 -1.64 -3.29 -17.58
CA HIS A 108 -2.22 -4.62 -17.63
C HIS A 108 -3.67 -4.61 -17.12
N GLU A 109 -4.55 -5.28 -17.85
CA GLU A 109 -5.96 -5.43 -17.53
C GLU A 109 -6.18 -6.80 -16.88
N PHE A 110 -6.78 -6.82 -15.68
CA PHE A 110 -6.99 -8.05 -14.92
C PHE A 110 -8.34 -8.06 -14.22
N ASP A 111 -8.90 -9.26 -14.04
CA ASP A 111 -10.15 -9.46 -13.31
C ASP A 111 -9.87 -9.41 -11.81
N ALA A 112 -10.54 -8.48 -11.15
CA ALA A 112 -10.30 -8.17 -9.74
C ALA A 112 -10.97 -9.14 -8.75
N ARG A 113 -11.69 -10.15 -9.25
CA ARG A 113 -12.35 -11.18 -8.43
C ARG A 113 -11.39 -12.33 -8.08
N LEU A 114 -10.21 -12.37 -8.70
CA LEU A 114 -9.28 -13.49 -8.61
C LEU A 114 -8.33 -13.48 -7.40
N GLU A 115 -8.42 -12.53 -6.48
CA GLU A 115 -7.53 -12.47 -5.30
C GLU A 115 -8.26 -12.64 -3.95
N MET A 116 -9.21 -13.57 -3.88
CA MET A 116 -9.70 -14.16 -2.62
C MET A 116 -9.29 -15.64 -2.52
N MET A 117 -8.00 -15.95 -2.65
CA MET A 117 -7.46 -17.23 -2.16
C MET A 117 -6.14 -16.98 -1.45
N GLU A 118 -6.20 -17.25 -0.16
CA GLU A 118 -5.19 -17.08 0.87
C GLU A 118 -3.97 -17.99 0.61
N THR A 119 -2.79 -17.54 1.03
CA THR A 119 -1.75 -18.45 1.55
C THR A 119 -1.00 -17.75 2.67
#